data_AF-A0A1W9SUV9-F1
#
_entry.id   AF-A0A1W9SUV9-F1
#
_cell.length_a   1.000
_cell.length_b   1.000
_cell.length_c   1.000
_cell.angle_alpha   90.00
_cell.angle_beta   90.00
_cell.angle_gamma   90.00
#
_symmetry.space_group_name_H-M   'P 1'
#
loop_
_entity.id
_entity.type
_entity.pdbx_description
1 polymer ?
#
loop_
_entity_poly.entity_id
_entity_poly.type
_entity_poly.pdbx_seq_one_letter_code
_entity_poly.pdbx_strand_id
1 'polypeptide(L)'
;MQKEEITQTLAQTVVALSDFSSSGMVYAPKHGRSMPSIDALNEIMSNLRSIIFPGYYGKSRINTENLSYYIGVSIDRTFYLLSEQIARGICFAQIENETTNCELNDKMARDITVSFFKLLPEIRESLILDVKSTYNGDPAANSYGAIIYSYPGLKATMNYRIASTLLQLKVPLIPRIITEMAHSETGIDINPGAQIGNSFTMDHGTGIVIGETCIIGNFVKLYQGVTLGAKSFPLDKDGNPIKGVARHPIVEDNVVIYAQATILGTITVGEGSVIGGNVWVTNNVAKNSKILQPAARDVSFNNGLGT
;
A
#
# COMPACT_ATOMS: atom_id res chain seq x y z
N MET A 1 11.36 36.59 29.60
CA MET A 1 12.01 37.10 28.38
C MET A 1 11.32 38.37 27.94
N GLN A 2 12.09 39.43 27.70
CA GLN A 2 11.56 40.66 27.12
C GLN A 2 11.18 40.40 25.64
N LYS A 3 10.20 41.14 25.10
CA LYS A 3 9.70 40.98 23.72
C LYS A 3 10.82 40.99 22.67
N GLU A 4 11.83 41.81 22.90
CA GLU A 4 13.00 42.00 22.03
C GLU A 4 13.90 40.76 21.98
N GLU A 5 14.08 40.09 23.12
CA GLU A 5 14.84 38.85 23.27
C GLU A 5 14.18 37.67 22.53
N ILE A 6 12.83 37.59 22.56
CA ILE A 6 12.06 36.59 21.80
C ILE A 6 12.24 36.82 20.29
N THR A 7 12.08 38.07 19.83
CA THR A 7 12.23 38.41 18.41
C THR A 7 13.63 38.10 17.90
N GLN A 8 14.66 38.43 18.67
CA GLN A 8 16.05 38.14 18.32
C GLN A 8 16.33 36.64 18.24
N THR A 9 15.81 35.87 19.19
CA THR A 9 15.93 34.40 19.21
C THR A 9 15.25 33.78 17.98
N LEU A 10 14.03 34.22 17.63
CA LEU A 10 13.33 33.72 16.44
C LEU A 10 14.08 34.05 15.15
N ALA A 11 14.64 35.27 15.04
CA ALA A 11 15.43 35.67 13.88
C ALA A 11 16.71 34.82 13.72
N GLN A 12 17.41 34.54 14.83
CA GLN A 12 18.58 33.66 14.81
C GLN A 12 18.22 32.22 14.42
N THR A 13 17.11 31.70 14.95
CA THR A 13 16.61 30.36 14.58
C THR A 13 16.27 30.29 13.09
N VAL A 14 15.63 31.32 12.52
CA VAL A 14 15.33 31.38 11.07
C VAL A 14 16.61 31.32 10.25
N VAL A 15 17.64 32.08 10.61
CA VAL A 15 18.93 32.05 9.92
C VAL A 15 19.58 30.67 10.01
N ALA A 16 19.61 30.08 11.22
CA ALA A 16 20.19 28.76 11.44
C ALA A 16 19.46 27.65 10.67
N LEU A 17 18.12 27.69 10.62
CA LEU A 17 17.31 26.72 9.87
C LEU A 17 17.35 26.94 8.35
N SER A 18 17.76 28.13 7.89
CA SER A 18 17.93 28.44 6.47
C SER A 18 19.31 28.04 5.94
N ASP A 19 20.24 27.67 6.83
CA ASP A 19 21.56 27.20 6.45
C ASP A 19 21.56 25.68 6.22
N PHE A 20 21.33 25.28 4.97
CA PHE A 20 21.38 23.87 4.55
C PHE A 20 22.80 23.37 4.23
N SER A 21 23.83 24.21 4.38
CA SER A 21 25.21 23.84 4.02
C SER A 21 25.82 22.77 4.93
N SER A 22 25.32 22.64 6.16
CA SER A 22 25.89 21.76 7.20
C SER A 22 25.16 20.43 7.41
N SER A 23 23.91 20.30 6.94
CA SER A 23 23.02 19.19 7.33
C SER A 23 23.00 18.01 6.34
N GLY A 24 23.57 18.16 5.15
CA GLY A 24 23.42 17.17 4.07
C GLY A 24 21.98 16.99 3.58
N MET A 25 21.01 17.73 4.15
CA MET A 25 19.64 17.77 3.67
C MET A 25 19.58 18.66 2.45
N VAL A 26 19.37 18.06 1.28
CA VAL A 26 19.11 18.79 0.05
C VAL A 26 17.72 19.43 0.17
N TYR A 27 17.65 20.76 0.10
CA TYR A 27 16.40 21.46 -0.16
C TYR A 27 15.78 20.91 -1.47
N ALA A 28 14.74 20.10 -1.34
CA ALA A 28 13.89 19.66 -2.44
C ALA A 28 12.62 20.53 -2.40
N PRO A 29 12.46 21.47 -3.35
CA PRO A 29 12.88 21.41 -4.74
C PRO A 29 13.98 22.43 -5.06
N LYS A 30 15.11 22.00 -5.64
CA LYS A 30 16.16 22.87 -6.19
C LYS A 30 15.55 24.02 -7.04
N HIS A 31 15.25 25.16 -6.42
CA HIS A 31 14.73 26.40 -7.01
C HIS A 31 13.25 26.45 -7.49
N GLY A 32 12.28 25.96 -6.71
CA GLY A 32 10.87 26.42 -6.83
C GLY A 32 9.91 25.59 -7.66
N ARG A 33 10.16 24.29 -7.83
CA ARG A 33 9.24 23.35 -8.49
C ARG A 33 8.25 22.73 -7.50
N SER A 34 7.01 22.46 -7.91
CA SER A 34 6.03 21.86 -7.00
C SER A 34 6.21 20.34 -6.87
N MET A 35 6.30 19.85 -5.64
CA MET A 35 6.37 18.42 -5.31
C MET A 35 4.97 17.79 -5.31
N PRO A 36 4.85 16.45 -5.41
CA PRO A 36 3.57 15.78 -5.19
C PRO A 36 2.91 16.21 -3.89
N SER A 37 1.61 16.49 -3.95
CA SER A 37 0.80 16.95 -2.82
C SER A 37 0.02 15.78 -2.22
N ILE A 38 0.22 15.55 -0.92
CA ILE A 38 -0.54 14.55 -0.16
C ILE A 38 -2.04 14.89 -0.15
N ASP A 39 -2.40 16.16 -0.03
CA ASP A 39 -3.80 16.59 -0.06
C ASP A 39 -4.46 16.32 -1.42
N ALA A 40 -3.76 16.61 -2.52
CA ALA A 40 -4.25 16.28 -3.85
C ALA A 40 -4.41 14.77 -4.05
N LEU A 41 -3.48 13.96 -3.53
CA LEU A 41 -3.57 12.50 -3.58
C LEU A 41 -4.72 11.96 -2.73
N ASN A 42 -5.00 12.55 -1.56
CA ASN A 42 -6.18 12.24 -0.76
C ASN A 42 -7.47 12.50 -1.56
N GLU A 43 -7.55 13.64 -2.24
CA GLU A 43 -8.70 13.98 -3.09
C GLU A 43 -8.85 13.00 -4.25
N ILE A 44 -7.75 12.68 -4.96
CA ILE A 44 -7.73 11.69 -6.04
C ILE A 44 -8.25 10.34 -5.54
N MET A 45 -7.75 9.85 -4.40
CA MET A 45 -8.18 8.56 -3.85
C MET A 45 -9.65 8.56 -3.44
N SER A 46 -10.15 9.67 -2.86
CA SER A 46 -11.57 9.84 -2.55
C SER A 46 -12.45 9.80 -3.82
N ASN A 47 -12.01 10.44 -4.90
CA ASN A 47 -12.73 10.42 -6.16
C ASN A 47 -12.70 9.04 -6.82
N LEU A 48 -11.54 8.37 -6.85
CA LEU A 48 -11.39 7.02 -7.41
C LEU A 48 -12.26 6.00 -6.65
N ARG A 49 -12.29 6.05 -5.32
CA ARG A 49 -13.21 5.25 -4.49
C ARG A 49 -14.68 5.45 -4.93
N SER A 50 -15.06 6.70 -5.20
CA SER A 50 -16.41 7.07 -5.64
C SER A 50 -16.73 6.69 -7.09
N ILE A 51 -15.72 6.58 -7.96
CA ILE A 51 -15.88 6.11 -9.34
C ILE A 51 -15.99 4.57 -9.38
N ILE A 52 -15.16 3.87 -8.61
CA ILE A 52 -15.12 2.40 -8.54
C ILE A 52 -16.38 1.85 -7.87
N PHE A 53 -16.79 2.45 -6.75
CA PHE A 53 -17.98 2.06 -5.98
C PHE A 53 -18.93 3.25 -5.80
N PRO A 54 -19.62 3.67 -6.87
CA PRO A 54 -20.56 4.79 -6.81
C PRO A 54 -21.70 4.49 -5.84
N GLY A 55 -22.05 5.48 -5.02
CA GLY A 55 -23.10 5.38 -4.00
C GLY A 55 -22.61 4.91 -2.63
N TYR A 56 -21.43 4.29 -2.55
CA TYR A 56 -20.78 3.95 -1.28
C TYR A 56 -19.80 5.03 -0.82
N TYR A 57 -19.26 5.80 -1.76
CA TYR A 57 -18.35 6.91 -1.49
C TYR A 57 -18.87 8.19 -2.16
N GLY A 58 -18.51 9.33 -1.61
CA GLY A 58 -18.90 10.65 -2.10
C GLY A 58 -20.10 11.26 -1.38
N LYS A 59 -20.43 12.52 -1.74
CA LYS A 59 -21.46 13.34 -1.07
C LYS A 59 -22.77 13.46 -1.86
N SER A 60 -22.83 12.88 -3.06
CA SER A 60 -23.92 13.12 -4.01
C SER A 60 -25.01 12.04 -3.91
N ARG A 61 -26.28 12.45 -4.07
CA ARG A 61 -27.40 11.51 -4.25
C ARG A 61 -27.32 10.91 -5.66
N ILE A 62 -26.69 9.74 -5.76
CA ILE A 62 -26.53 9.02 -7.02
C ILE A 62 -27.75 8.13 -7.26
N ASN A 63 -28.29 8.14 -8.47
CA ASN A 63 -29.32 7.24 -8.96
C ASN A 63 -28.94 6.76 -10.38
N THR A 64 -29.72 5.85 -10.95
CA THR A 64 -29.43 5.27 -12.27
C THR A 64 -29.48 6.28 -13.41
N GLU A 65 -30.27 7.35 -13.27
CA GLU A 65 -30.45 8.39 -14.29
C GLU A 65 -29.28 9.38 -14.32
N ASN A 66 -28.66 9.64 -13.16
CA ASN A 66 -27.57 10.62 -13.03
C ASN A 66 -26.16 10.01 -12.91
N LEU A 67 -26.06 8.68 -12.84
CA LEU A 67 -24.81 7.97 -12.60
C LEU A 67 -23.73 8.28 -13.65
N SER A 68 -24.09 8.30 -14.93
CA SER A 68 -23.15 8.55 -16.03
C SER A 68 -22.56 9.96 -15.96
N TYR A 69 -23.39 10.97 -15.66
CA TYR A 69 -22.94 12.35 -15.48
C TYR A 69 -22.01 12.48 -14.27
N TYR A 70 -22.37 11.84 -13.15
CA TYR A 70 -21.55 11.84 -11.95
C TYR A 70 -20.17 11.21 -12.20
N ILE A 71 -20.14 10.04 -12.85
CA ILE A 71 -18.89 9.37 -13.20
C ILE A 71 -18.07 10.23 -14.17
N GLY A 72 -18.70 10.82 -15.19
CA GLY A 72 -18.02 11.68 -16.17
C GLY A 72 -17.33 12.88 -15.52
N VAL A 73 -18.05 13.63 -14.68
CA VAL A 73 -17.49 14.78 -13.94
C VAL A 73 -16.39 14.34 -12.97
N SER A 74 -16.58 13.22 -12.27
CA SER A 74 -15.59 12.71 -11.33
C SER A 74 -14.30 12.27 -12.03
N ILE A 75 -14.42 11.61 -13.19
CA ILE A 75 -13.27 11.23 -14.02
C ILE A 75 -12.54 12.47 -14.52
N ASP A 76 -13.24 13.46 -15.09
CA ASP A 76 -12.62 14.69 -15.61
C ASP A 76 -11.82 15.43 -14.54
N ARG A 77 -12.41 15.67 -13.36
CA ARG A 77 -11.72 16.31 -12.23
C ARG A 77 -10.50 15.50 -11.77
N THR A 78 -10.66 14.19 -11.63
CA THR A 78 -9.58 13.31 -11.16
C THR A 78 -8.46 13.19 -12.19
N PHE A 79 -8.78 13.26 -13.48
CA PHE A 79 -7.82 13.22 -14.58
C PHE A 79 -6.83 14.37 -14.49
N TYR A 80 -7.30 15.62 -14.31
CA TYR A 80 -6.40 16.76 -14.22
C TYR A 80 -5.52 16.71 -12.97
N LEU A 81 -6.11 16.38 -11.82
CA LEU A 81 -5.35 16.24 -10.56
C LEU A 81 -4.29 15.15 -10.66
N LEU A 82 -4.66 13.96 -11.16
CA LEU A 82 -3.74 12.83 -11.27
C LEU A 82 -2.63 13.11 -12.30
N SER A 83 -2.96 13.73 -13.43
CA SER A 83 -1.97 14.14 -14.44
C SER A 83 -0.94 15.08 -13.83
N GLU A 84 -1.38 16.07 -13.06
CA GLU A 84 -0.51 17.00 -12.37
C GLU A 84 0.39 16.29 -11.35
N GLN A 85 -0.17 15.41 -10.52
CA GLN A 85 0.62 14.68 -9.51
C GLN A 85 1.63 13.71 -10.15
N ILE A 86 1.28 13.08 -11.27
CA ILE A 86 2.21 12.23 -12.04
C ILE A 86 3.34 13.08 -12.62
N ALA A 87 3.05 14.24 -13.21
CA ALA A 87 4.09 15.14 -13.73
C ALA A 87 5.06 15.57 -12.62
N ARG A 88 4.54 15.91 -11.44
CA ARG A 88 5.35 16.24 -10.25
C ARG A 88 6.17 15.04 -9.76
N GLY A 89 5.62 13.83 -9.78
CA GLY A 89 6.34 12.60 -9.44
C GLY A 89 7.49 12.30 -10.40
N ILE A 90 7.26 12.44 -11.72
CA ILE A 90 8.31 12.29 -12.75
C ILE A 90 9.43 13.31 -12.51
N CYS A 91 9.07 14.56 -12.25
CA CYS A 91 10.03 15.62 -11.94
C CYS A 91 10.88 15.30 -10.71
N PHE A 92 10.26 14.74 -9.65
CA PHE A 92 10.96 14.29 -8.46
C PHE A 92 12.05 13.27 -8.78
N ALA A 93 11.70 12.20 -9.50
CA ALA A 93 12.65 11.15 -9.86
C ALA A 93 13.80 11.67 -10.77
N GLN A 94 13.53 12.65 -11.63
CA GLN A 94 14.55 13.27 -12.48
C GLN A 94 15.55 14.10 -11.67
N ILE A 95 15.09 14.81 -10.63
CA ILE A 95 15.94 15.61 -9.74
C ILE A 95 16.90 14.72 -8.94
N GLU A 96 16.41 13.57 -8.45
CA GLU A 96 17.24 12.59 -7.74
C GLU A 96 18.32 11.98 -8.65
N ASN A 97 18.02 11.77 -9.93
CA ASN A 97 18.96 11.25 -10.93
C ASN A 97 19.85 12.34 -11.58
N GLU A 98 19.91 13.55 -11.01
CA GLU A 98 20.70 14.69 -11.50
C GLU A 98 20.38 15.15 -12.94
N THR A 99 19.29 14.67 -13.53
CA THR A 99 18.79 15.17 -14.81
C THR A 99 18.13 16.54 -14.59
N THR A 100 18.76 17.60 -15.08
CA THR A 100 18.41 18.99 -14.79
C THR A 100 17.16 19.49 -15.54
N ASN A 101 16.76 18.82 -16.61
CA ASN A 101 15.65 19.25 -17.45
C ASN A 101 14.31 18.57 -17.08
N CYS A 102 13.76 18.92 -15.90
CA CYS A 102 12.32 18.76 -15.68
C CYS A 102 11.61 19.92 -16.39
N GLU A 103 11.49 19.78 -17.70
CA GLU A 103 10.32 20.29 -18.40
C GLU A 103 9.17 19.42 -17.91
N LEU A 104 8.12 20.02 -17.34
CA LEU A 104 6.93 19.28 -16.95
C LEU A 104 6.49 18.47 -18.17
N ASN A 105 6.69 17.15 -18.13
CA ASN A 105 6.34 16.24 -19.22
C ASN A 105 4.81 16.04 -19.21
N ASP A 106 4.05 17.14 -19.27
CA ASP A 106 2.60 17.19 -19.14
C ASP A 106 1.93 16.25 -20.13
N LYS A 107 2.48 16.15 -21.34
CA LYS A 107 2.02 15.20 -22.34
C LYS A 107 2.17 13.76 -21.86
N MET A 108 3.37 13.37 -21.42
CA MET A 108 3.64 12.02 -20.90
C MET A 108 2.77 11.71 -19.67
N ALA A 109 2.62 12.66 -18.75
CA ALA A 109 1.80 12.50 -17.56
C ALA A 109 0.32 12.31 -17.92
N ARG A 110 -0.20 13.07 -18.89
CA ARG A 110 -1.56 12.89 -19.43
C ARG A 110 -1.71 11.53 -20.13
N ASP A 111 -0.75 11.11 -20.94
CA ASP A 111 -0.79 9.81 -21.65
C ASP A 111 -0.80 8.63 -20.66
N ILE A 112 0.01 8.71 -19.60
CA ILE A 112 -0.02 7.75 -18.49
C ILE A 112 -1.37 7.78 -17.78
N THR A 113 -1.90 8.96 -17.50
CA THR A 113 -3.20 9.13 -16.84
C THR A 113 -4.33 8.52 -17.67
N VAL A 114 -4.36 8.76 -18.98
CA VAL A 114 -5.31 8.12 -19.90
C VAL A 114 -5.19 6.60 -19.82
N SER A 115 -3.96 6.08 -19.83
CA SER A 115 -3.70 4.64 -19.73
C SER A 115 -4.19 4.05 -18.40
N PHE A 116 -4.02 4.77 -17.29
CA PHE A 116 -4.55 4.40 -15.99
C PHE A 116 -6.09 4.32 -16.00
N PHE A 117 -6.77 5.35 -16.51
CA PHE A 117 -8.24 5.35 -16.56
C PHE A 117 -8.81 4.24 -17.46
N LYS A 118 -8.10 3.82 -18.51
CA LYS A 118 -8.48 2.66 -19.33
C LYS A 118 -8.49 1.35 -18.54
N LEU A 119 -7.64 1.22 -17.52
CA LEU A 119 -7.53 0.03 -16.67
C LEU A 119 -8.48 0.07 -15.46
N LEU A 120 -9.16 1.18 -15.22
CA LEU A 120 -10.06 1.35 -14.07
C LEU A 120 -11.23 0.34 -14.05
N PRO A 121 -11.84 -0.05 -15.19
CA PRO A 121 -12.84 -1.13 -15.22
C PRO A 121 -12.28 -2.47 -14.72
N GLU A 122 -11.08 -2.84 -15.13
CA GLU A 122 -10.43 -4.10 -14.70
C GLU A 122 -10.11 -4.09 -13.19
N ILE A 123 -9.64 -2.93 -12.67
CA ILE A 123 -9.44 -2.74 -11.22
C ILE A 123 -10.77 -2.95 -10.48
N ARG A 124 -11.88 -2.41 -10.99
CA ARG A 124 -13.20 -2.56 -10.40
C ARG A 124 -13.66 -4.02 -10.40
N GLU A 125 -13.46 -4.75 -11.49
CA GLU A 125 -13.80 -6.17 -11.59
C GLU A 125 -13.03 -7.00 -10.56
N SER A 126 -11.72 -6.77 -10.43
CA SER A 126 -10.87 -7.41 -9.42
C SER A 126 -11.35 -7.13 -8.00
N LEU A 127 -11.67 -5.87 -7.68
CA LEU A 127 -12.19 -5.48 -6.36
C LEU A 127 -13.57 -6.09 -6.07
N ILE A 128 -14.42 -6.29 -7.08
CA ILE A 128 -15.70 -6.99 -6.90
C ILE A 128 -15.46 -8.46 -6.51
N LEU A 129 -14.43 -9.11 -7.07
CA LEU A 129 -14.05 -10.47 -6.66
C LEU A 129 -13.54 -10.48 -5.21
N ASP A 130 -12.74 -9.49 -4.81
CA ASP A 130 -12.26 -9.35 -3.43
C ASP A 130 -13.43 -9.15 -2.43
N VAL A 131 -14.43 -8.34 -2.78
CA VAL A 131 -15.66 -8.15 -1.99
C VAL A 131 -16.41 -9.47 -1.82
N LYS A 132 -16.60 -10.22 -2.91
CA LYS A 132 -17.29 -11.52 -2.86
C LYS A 132 -16.52 -12.54 -2.02
N SER A 133 -15.19 -12.59 -2.19
CA SER A 133 -14.32 -13.47 -1.41
C SER A 133 -14.38 -13.14 0.08
N THR A 134 -14.33 -11.85 0.42
CA THR A 134 -14.43 -11.37 1.81
C THR A 134 -15.76 -11.76 2.42
N TYR A 135 -16.87 -11.54 1.71
CA TYR A 135 -18.21 -11.92 2.18
C TYR A 135 -18.36 -13.42 2.44
N ASN A 136 -17.89 -14.25 1.51
CA ASN A 136 -17.94 -15.71 1.68
C ASN A 136 -16.97 -16.20 2.76
N GLY A 137 -15.93 -15.42 3.05
CA GLY A 137 -14.85 -15.76 3.97
C GLY A 137 -15.06 -15.30 5.41
N ASP A 138 -15.96 -14.35 5.66
CA ASP A 138 -16.29 -13.80 6.97
C ASP A 138 -17.77 -14.08 7.31
N PRO A 139 -18.06 -15.05 8.20
CA PRO A 139 -19.43 -15.34 8.62
C PRO A 139 -20.17 -14.16 9.27
N ALA A 140 -19.47 -13.13 9.75
CA ALA A 140 -20.06 -11.93 10.34
C ALA A 140 -20.40 -10.85 9.31
N ALA A 141 -19.98 -11.01 8.04
CA ALA A 141 -20.27 -10.07 6.98
C ALA A 141 -21.74 -10.14 6.54
N ASN A 142 -22.54 -9.17 6.99
CA ASN A 142 -23.99 -9.18 6.73
C ASN A 142 -24.40 -8.67 5.33
N SER A 143 -23.49 -8.03 4.58
CA SER A 143 -23.74 -7.61 3.19
C SER A 143 -22.46 -7.20 2.45
N TYR A 144 -22.48 -7.25 1.11
CA TYR A 144 -21.42 -6.66 0.28
C TYR A 144 -21.23 -5.16 0.54
N GLY A 145 -22.32 -4.43 0.81
CA GLY A 145 -22.26 -3.01 1.07
C GLY A 145 -21.50 -2.65 2.35
N ALA A 146 -21.71 -3.43 3.42
CA ALA A 146 -20.97 -3.26 4.68
C ALA A 146 -19.45 -3.43 4.47
N ILE A 147 -19.06 -4.43 3.67
CA ILE A 147 -17.66 -4.66 3.29
C ILE A 147 -17.11 -3.45 2.52
N ILE A 148 -17.80 -3.03 1.47
CA ILE A 148 -17.39 -1.88 0.64
C ILE A 148 -17.22 -0.62 1.49
N TYR A 149 -18.10 -0.39 2.47
CA TYR A 149 -18.13 0.86 3.24
C TYR A 149 -17.15 0.89 4.43
N SER A 150 -16.88 -0.26 5.06
CA SER A 150 -16.27 -0.27 6.40
C SER A 150 -15.11 -1.24 6.60
N TYR A 151 -14.86 -2.19 5.68
CA TYR A 151 -13.83 -3.20 5.92
C TYR A 151 -12.44 -2.65 5.59
N PRO A 152 -11.51 -2.60 6.56
CA PRO A 152 -10.19 -2.00 6.36
C PRO A 152 -9.34 -2.79 5.36
N GLY A 153 -9.50 -4.13 5.33
CA GLY A 153 -8.83 -4.99 4.35
C GLY A 153 -9.13 -4.60 2.91
N LEU A 154 -10.41 -4.40 2.57
CA LEU A 154 -10.80 -3.99 1.23
C LEU A 154 -10.29 -2.58 0.89
N LYS A 155 -10.33 -1.65 1.85
CA LYS A 155 -9.79 -0.29 1.65
C LYS A 155 -8.29 -0.35 1.31
N ALA A 156 -7.51 -1.13 2.04
CA ALA A 156 -6.09 -1.32 1.76
C ALA A 156 -5.85 -1.99 0.40
N THR A 157 -6.61 -3.04 0.06
CA THR A 157 -6.53 -3.70 -1.25
C THR A 157 -6.84 -2.73 -2.40
N MET A 158 -7.84 -1.86 -2.26
CA MET A 158 -8.17 -0.85 -3.27
C MET A 158 -7.02 0.13 -3.50
N ASN A 159 -6.46 0.70 -2.44
CA ASN A 159 -5.29 1.58 -2.53
C ASN A 159 -4.11 0.85 -3.18
N TYR A 160 -3.83 -0.39 -2.77
CA TYR A 160 -2.77 -1.22 -3.36
C TYR A 160 -3.01 -1.46 -4.85
N ARG A 161 -4.20 -1.87 -5.29
CA ARG A 161 -4.47 -2.16 -6.71
C ARG A 161 -4.28 -0.90 -7.57
N ILE A 162 -4.77 0.26 -7.11
CA ILE A 162 -4.53 1.55 -7.77
C ILE A 162 -3.04 1.88 -7.84
N ALA A 163 -2.32 1.76 -6.73
CA ALA A 163 -0.89 2.04 -6.64
C ALA A 163 -0.06 1.11 -7.53
N SER A 164 -0.36 -0.19 -7.51
CA SER A 164 0.30 -1.22 -8.32
C SER A 164 0.10 -0.96 -9.81
N THR A 165 -1.11 -0.59 -10.24
CA THR A 165 -1.36 -0.19 -11.65
C THR A 165 -0.54 1.04 -12.03
N LEU A 166 -0.48 2.08 -11.19
CA LEU A 166 0.35 3.26 -11.45
C LEU A 166 1.85 2.91 -11.52
N LEU A 167 2.31 1.99 -10.66
CA LEU A 167 3.70 1.51 -10.67
C LEU A 167 4.01 0.73 -11.96
N GLN A 168 3.09 -0.11 -12.43
CA GLN A 168 3.22 -0.83 -13.71
C GLN A 168 3.33 0.14 -14.90
N LEU A 169 2.60 1.26 -14.85
CA LEU A 169 2.70 2.38 -15.77
C LEU A 169 3.94 3.27 -15.56
N LYS A 170 4.88 2.83 -14.71
CA LYS A 170 6.17 3.49 -14.43
C LYS A 170 6.03 4.86 -13.76
N VAL A 171 4.94 5.11 -13.04
CA VAL A 171 4.80 6.31 -12.21
C VAL A 171 5.73 6.18 -10.99
N PRO A 172 6.70 7.08 -10.80
CA PRO A 172 7.56 7.07 -9.63
C PRO A 172 6.85 7.68 -8.41
N LEU A 173 7.33 7.35 -7.21
CA LEU A 173 6.95 7.92 -5.90
C LEU A 173 5.47 7.76 -5.50
N ILE A 174 4.54 8.24 -6.32
CA ILE A 174 3.08 8.26 -6.09
C ILE A 174 2.54 6.89 -5.65
N PRO A 175 2.89 5.74 -6.28
CA PRO A 175 2.41 4.44 -5.81
C PRO A 175 2.71 4.17 -4.33
N ARG A 176 3.92 4.51 -3.87
CA ARG A 176 4.31 4.28 -2.48
C ARG A 176 3.57 5.22 -1.54
N ILE A 177 3.34 6.48 -1.94
CA ILE A 177 2.53 7.41 -1.15
C ILE A 177 1.11 6.84 -0.96
N ILE A 178 0.48 6.33 -2.02
CA ILE A 178 -0.89 5.78 -1.97
C ILE A 178 -0.99 4.58 -1.03
N THR A 179 0.01 3.69 -1.02
CA THR A 179 0.01 2.54 -0.10
C THR A 179 0.29 2.97 1.34
N GLU A 180 1.15 3.97 1.58
CA GLU A 180 1.38 4.52 2.93
C GLU A 180 0.15 5.26 3.48
N MET A 181 -0.66 5.89 2.62
CA MET A 181 -1.96 6.45 3.03
C MET A 181 -2.88 5.34 3.56
N ALA A 182 -2.96 4.19 2.87
CA ALA A 182 -3.73 3.06 3.35
C ALA A 182 -3.16 2.47 4.64
N HIS A 183 -1.84 2.37 4.73
CA HIS A 183 -1.15 1.92 5.95
C HIS A 183 -1.52 2.81 7.14
N SER A 184 -1.47 4.14 6.98
CA SER A 184 -1.89 5.08 8.03
C SER A 184 -3.38 4.94 8.40
N GLU A 185 -4.27 4.66 7.45
CA GLU A 185 -5.71 4.54 7.70
C GLU A 185 -6.13 3.18 8.31
N THR A 186 -5.34 2.12 8.11
CA THR A 186 -5.78 0.73 8.35
C THR A 186 -4.81 -0.13 9.18
N GLY A 187 -3.55 0.29 9.28
CA GLY A 187 -2.47 -0.53 9.84
C GLY A 187 -2.00 -1.67 8.92
N ILE A 188 -2.38 -1.66 7.64
CA ILE A 188 -2.00 -2.68 6.64
C ILE A 188 -0.94 -2.06 5.71
N ASP A 189 0.29 -2.57 5.76
CA ASP A 189 1.40 -2.14 4.90
C ASP A 189 1.56 -3.11 3.72
N ILE A 190 1.27 -2.63 2.51
CA ILE A 190 1.46 -3.38 1.27
C ILE A 190 2.37 -2.57 0.38
N ASN A 191 3.53 -3.13 0.03
CA ASN A 191 4.38 -2.50 -0.96
C ASN A 191 3.70 -2.54 -2.35
N PRO A 192 3.68 -1.44 -3.12
CA PRO A 192 3.01 -1.39 -4.42
C PRO A 192 3.64 -2.33 -5.47
N GLY A 193 4.88 -2.80 -5.25
CA GLY A 193 5.55 -3.78 -6.11
C GLY A 193 5.10 -5.22 -5.92
N ALA A 194 4.40 -5.53 -4.82
CA ALA A 194 3.88 -6.87 -4.58
C ALA A 194 2.93 -7.29 -5.72
N GLN A 195 2.85 -8.58 -6.02
CA GLN A 195 1.92 -9.14 -7.00
C GLN A 195 0.84 -9.90 -6.27
N ILE A 196 -0.43 -9.48 -6.38
CA ILE A 196 -1.54 -10.08 -5.65
C ILE A 196 -2.67 -10.43 -6.61
N GLY A 197 -3.05 -11.71 -6.62
CA GLY A 197 -4.14 -12.27 -7.39
C GLY A 197 -5.53 -11.75 -6.98
N ASN A 198 -6.56 -12.36 -7.55
CA ASN A 198 -7.95 -11.99 -7.30
C ASN A 198 -8.52 -12.73 -6.08
N SER A 199 -9.66 -12.26 -5.58
CA SER A 199 -10.35 -12.87 -4.44
C SER A 199 -9.49 -12.84 -3.16
N PHE A 200 -8.65 -11.81 -3.02
CA PHE A 200 -7.74 -11.64 -1.89
C PHE A 200 -8.47 -11.00 -0.71
N THR A 201 -8.31 -11.59 0.47
CA THR A 201 -8.99 -11.13 1.70
C THR A 201 -7.98 -10.88 2.81
N MET A 202 -8.13 -9.75 3.50
CA MET A 202 -7.42 -9.44 4.74
C MET A 202 -8.45 -9.17 5.83
N ASP A 203 -8.58 -10.11 6.76
CA ASP A 203 -9.52 -10.00 7.87
C ASP A 203 -8.86 -9.34 9.09
N HIS A 204 -9.56 -8.37 9.69
CA HIS A 204 -9.07 -7.39 10.67
C HIS A 204 -7.89 -6.51 10.19
N GLY A 205 -6.81 -7.14 9.75
CA GLY A 205 -5.75 -6.54 8.94
C GLY A 205 -4.65 -5.77 9.67
N THR A 206 -4.91 -5.18 10.84
CA THR A 206 -3.90 -4.38 11.54
C THR A 206 -2.59 -5.15 11.77
N GLY A 207 -1.47 -4.56 11.37
CA GLY A 207 -0.12 -5.15 11.48
C GLY A 207 0.27 -6.08 10.32
N ILE A 208 -0.56 -6.24 9.29
CA ILE A 208 -0.15 -6.96 8.08
C ILE A 208 0.97 -6.18 7.37
N VAL A 209 2.02 -6.91 6.95
CA VAL A 209 3.13 -6.38 6.15
C VAL A 209 3.38 -7.29 4.95
N ILE A 210 3.30 -6.73 3.73
CA ILE A 210 3.54 -7.45 2.46
C ILE A 210 4.67 -6.78 1.68
N GLY A 211 5.79 -7.48 1.52
CA GLY A 211 6.99 -6.94 0.90
C GLY A 211 6.95 -6.82 -0.63
N GLU A 212 7.84 -5.97 -1.16
CA GLU A 212 7.91 -5.56 -2.59
C GLU A 212 7.94 -6.72 -3.59
N THR A 213 8.63 -7.81 -3.30
CA THR A 213 8.79 -8.92 -4.25
C THR A 213 7.93 -10.13 -3.88
N CYS A 214 6.93 -9.93 -3.03
CA CYS A 214 5.99 -10.97 -2.66
C CYS A 214 5.06 -11.27 -3.85
N ILE A 215 4.76 -12.55 -4.06
CA ILE A 215 3.79 -13.01 -5.05
C ILE A 215 2.70 -13.75 -4.28
N ILE A 216 1.45 -13.34 -4.43
CA ILE A 216 0.28 -13.90 -3.76
C ILE A 216 -0.72 -14.33 -4.84
N GLY A 217 -1.13 -15.58 -4.80
CA GLY A 217 -2.08 -16.18 -5.70
C GLY A 217 -3.53 -15.73 -5.46
N ASN A 218 -4.46 -16.47 -6.05
CA ASN A 218 -5.89 -16.21 -5.90
C ASN A 218 -6.46 -16.84 -4.63
N PHE A 219 -7.56 -16.29 -4.13
CA PHE A 219 -8.28 -16.84 -2.96
C PHE A 219 -7.42 -16.96 -1.69
N VAL A 220 -6.38 -16.15 -1.57
CA VAL A 220 -5.55 -16.10 -0.36
C VAL A 220 -6.25 -15.26 0.70
N LYS A 221 -6.21 -15.76 1.95
CA LYS A 221 -6.74 -15.05 3.13
C LYS A 221 -5.64 -14.83 4.16
N LEU A 222 -5.45 -13.58 4.56
CA LEU A 222 -4.56 -13.18 5.65
C LEU A 222 -5.35 -12.64 6.83
N TYR A 223 -4.86 -12.88 8.04
CA TYR A 223 -5.36 -12.28 9.27
C TYR A 223 -4.40 -11.20 9.80
N GLN A 224 -4.79 -10.51 10.88
CA GLN A 224 -4.01 -9.44 11.50
C GLN A 224 -2.56 -9.84 11.83
N GLY A 225 -1.62 -8.92 11.69
CA GLY A 225 -0.21 -9.10 12.06
C GLY A 225 0.60 -10.06 11.20
N VAL A 226 0.04 -10.56 10.09
CA VAL A 226 0.78 -11.44 9.19
C VAL A 226 1.92 -10.67 8.50
N THR A 227 3.13 -11.22 8.57
CA THR A 227 4.29 -10.66 7.86
C THR A 227 4.73 -11.58 6.72
N LEU A 228 4.72 -11.06 5.50
CA LEU A 228 5.31 -11.66 4.30
C LEU A 228 6.58 -10.89 3.95
N GLY A 229 7.66 -11.22 4.65
CA GLY A 229 8.87 -10.39 4.76
C GLY A 229 10.13 -11.03 4.17
N ALA A 230 11.25 -10.31 4.29
CA ALA A 230 12.56 -10.82 3.91
C ALA A 230 13.29 -11.38 5.14
N LYS A 231 14.00 -12.51 4.98
CA LYS A 231 14.91 -13.04 6.02
C LYS A 231 16.26 -12.33 5.99
N SER A 232 16.78 -12.14 4.78
CA SER A 232 18.07 -11.53 4.48
C SER A 232 18.05 -11.02 3.04
N PHE A 233 18.92 -10.08 2.70
CA PHE A 233 19.06 -9.53 1.35
C PHE A 233 20.54 -9.50 0.96
N PRO A 234 20.86 -9.71 -0.33
CA PRO A 234 22.24 -9.65 -0.79
C PRO A 234 22.75 -8.21 -0.69
N LEU A 235 24.03 -8.07 -0.33
CA LEU A 235 24.72 -6.79 -0.20
C LEU A 235 25.64 -6.57 -1.41
N ASP A 236 25.81 -5.32 -1.82
CA ASP A 236 26.83 -4.95 -2.80
C ASP A 236 28.23 -4.96 -2.17
N LYS A 237 29.25 -4.66 -2.99
CA LYS A 237 30.65 -4.60 -2.57
C LYS A 237 30.92 -3.60 -1.43
N ASP A 238 30.04 -2.62 -1.26
CA ASP A 238 30.15 -1.54 -0.28
C ASP A 238 29.26 -1.81 0.96
N GLY A 239 28.62 -2.98 1.03
CA GLY A 239 27.79 -3.41 2.16
C GLY A 239 26.35 -2.89 2.11
N ASN A 240 25.91 -2.28 1.00
CA ASN A 240 24.55 -1.76 0.88
C ASN A 240 23.58 -2.83 0.34
N PRO A 241 22.30 -2.83 0.77
CA PRO A 241 21.30 -3.75 0.24
C PRO A 241 21.11 -3.58 -1.27
N ILE A 242 21.30 -4.66 -2.03
CA ILE A 242 21.01 -4.69 -3.46
C ILE A 242 19.50 -4.55 -3.67
N LYS A 243 19.09 -3.61 -4.51
CA LYS A 243 17.68 -3.30 -4.80
C LYS A 243 17.12 -4.22 -5.88
N GLY A 244 15.80 -4.46 -5.86
CA GLY A 244 15.09 -5.18 -6.92
C GLY A 244 15.23 -6.71 -6.94
N VAL A 245 16.00 -7.32 -6.03
CA VAL A 245 16.14 -8.79 -5.97
C VAL A 245 14.97 -9.44 -5.22
N ALA A 246 14.51 -10.60 -5.73
CA ALA A 246 13.51 -11.43 -5.09
C ALA A 246 13.98 -11.89 -3.69
N ARG A 247 13.19 -11.57 -2.66
CA ARG A 247 13.57 -11.76 -1.25
C ARG A 247 12.37 -12.01 -0.32
N HIS A 248 11.16 -12.00 -0.87
CA HIS A 248 9.91 -12.19 -0.14
C HIS A 248 9.21 -13.48 -0.60
N PRO A 249 8.22 -13.98 0.16
CA PRO A 249 7.59 -15.26 -0.13
C PRO A 249 6.72 -15.27 -1.39
N ILE A 250 6.50 -16.47 -1.92
CA ILE A 250 5.45 -16.81 -2.87
C ILE A 250 4.36 -17.54 -2.08
N VAL A 251 3.12 -17.06 -2.14
CA VAL A 251 1.94 -17.67 -1.53
C VAL A 251 1.04 -18.13 -2.67
N GLU A 252 0.88 -19.43 -2.85
CA GLU A 252 0.04 -19.99 -3.92
C GLU A 252 -1.46 -19.87 -3.60
N ASP A 253 -2.31 -20.32 -4.53
CA ASP A 253 -3.76 -20.17 -4.45
C ASP A 253 -4.36 -20.87 -3.21
N ASN A 254 -5.50 -20.37 -2.75
CA ASN A 254 -6.30 -20.97 -1.67
C ASN A 254 -5.58 -21.09 -0.31
N VAL A 255 -4.48 -20.38 -0.11
CA VAL A 255 -3.73 -20.39 1.16
C VAL A 255 -4.42 -19.52 2.22
N VAL A 256 -4.45 -20.00 3.46
CA VAL A 256 -4.92 -19.23 4.63
C VAL A 256 -3.79 -19.05 5.63
N ILE A 257 -3.52 -17.81 6.03
CA ILE A 257 -2.46 -17.46 6.98
C ILE A 257 -3.09 -16.73 8.17
N TYR A 258 -3.08 -17.38 9.33
CA TYR A 258 -3.69 -16.89 10.56
C TYR A 258 -2.81 -15.88 11.30
N ALA A 259 -3.44 -15.24 12.29
CA ALA A 259 -2.95 -14.04 12.96
C ALA A 259 -1.50 -14.16 13.46
N GLN A 260 -0.73 -13.08 13.29
CA GLN A 260 0.66 -12.95 13.76
C GLN A 260 1.66 -13.98 13.19
N ALA A 261 1.30 -14.71 12.13
CA ALA A 261 2.27 -15.57 11.45
C ALA A 261 3.32 -14.74 10.71
N THR A 262 4.57 -15.18 10.75
CA THR A 262 5.71 -14.52 10.09
C THR A 262 6.35 -15.48 9.10
N ILE A 263 6.35 -15.12 7.82
CA ILE A 263 6.84 -15.92 6.70
C ILE A 263 7.94 -15.13 6.01
N LEU A 264 9.18 -15.62 6.05
CA LEU A 264 10.35 -14.85 5.63
C LEU A 264 11.20 -15.53 4.57
N GLY A 265 11.64 -14.73 3.61
CA GLY A 265 12.58 -15.11 2.55
C GLY A 265 11.88 -15.59 1.28
N THR A 266 12.70 -15.94 0.28
CA THR A 266 12.22 -16.46 -1.02
C THR A 266 11.80 -17.93 -0.88
N ILE A 267 10.68 -18.15 -0.20
CA ILE A 267 10.07 -19.47 0.02
C ILE A 267 8.68 -19.53 -0.59
N THR A 268 8.22 -20.74 -0.88
CA THR A 268 6.88 -20.99 -1.41
C THR A 268 5.98 -21.61 -0.34
N VAL A 269 4.80 -21.02 -0.14
CA VAL A 269 3.69 -21.63 0.61
C VAL A 269 2.73 -22.24 -0.40
N GLY A 270 2.71 -23.57 -0.46
CA GLY A 270 2.00 -24.30 -1.50
C GLY A 270 0.48 -24.22 -1.41
N GLU A 271 -0.18 -24.40 -2.55
CA GLU A 271 -1.63 -24.24 -2.73
C GLU A 271 -2.45 -24.96 -1.65
N GLY A 272 -3.52 -24.32 -1.17
CA GLY A 272 -4.48 -24.90 -0.22
C GLY A 272 -3.91 -25.13 1.19
N SER A 273 -2.71 -24.63 1.47
CA SER A 273 -2.08 -24.78 2.78
C SER A 273 -2.67 -23.82 3.81
N VAL A 274 -2.57 -24.22 5.08
CA VAL A 274 -2.96 -23.40 6.23
C VAL A 274 -1.76 -23.16 7.12
N ILE A 275 -1.45 -21.89 7.36
CA ILE A 275 -0.44 -21.45 8.32
C ILE A 275 -1.16 -20.95 9.56
N GLY A 276 -0.97 -21.63 10.69
CA GLY A 276 -1.55 -21.27 11.99
C GLY A 276 -0.99 -19.96 12.53
N GLY A 277 -1.68 -19.41 13.53
CA GLY A 277 -1.26 -18.14 14.15
C GLY A 277 0.04 -18.28 14.94
N ASN A 278 0.78 -17.17 15.07
CA ASN A 278 2.07 -17.08 15.76
C ASN A 278 3.14 -18.10 15.26
N VAL A 279 3.01 -18.60 14.04
CA VAL A 279 4.00 -19.49 13.43
C VAL A 279 5.10 -18.66 12.75
N TRP A 280 6.35 -19.12 12.88
CA TRP A 280 7.51 -18.57 12.17
C TRP A 280 7.98 -19.54 11.08
N VAL A 281 7.86 -19.15 9.81
CA VAL A 281 8.14 -19.99 8.63
C VAL A 281 9.28 -19.40 7.81
N THR A 282 10.34 -20.19 7.60
CA THR A 282 11.50 -19.79 6.78
C THR A 282 11.89 -20.83 5.72
N ASN A 283 11.07 -21.87 5.54
CA ASN A 283 11.28 -22.95 4.59
C ASN A 283 10.01 -23.14 3.75
N ASN A 284 10.13 -23.75 2.58
CA ASN A 284 8.99 -24.08 1.73
C ASN A 284 7.96 -24.95 2.47
N VAL A 285 6.69 -24.70 2.19
CA VAL A 285 5.56 -25.48 2.69
C VAL A 285 4.91 -26.18 1.49
N ALA A 286 4.82 -27.51 1.53
CA ALA A 286 4.19 -28.28 0.47
C ALA A 286 2.68 -27.97 0.38
N LYS A 287 2.07 -28.14 -0.80
CA LYS A 287 0.61 -27.99 -0.99
C LYS A 287 -0.21 -28.79 0.02
N ASN A 288 -1.41 -28.28 0.34
CA ASN A 288 -2.36 -28.90 1.28
C ASN A 288 -1.78 -29.21 2.67
N SER A 289 -0.76 -28.46 3.10
CA SER A 289 -0.14 -28.65 4.42
C SER A 289 -0.84 -27.84 5.50
N LYS A 290 -0.68 -28.26 6.75
CA LYS A 290 -1.06 -27.45 7.93
C LYS A 290 0.17 -27.26 8.81
N ILE A 291 0.63 -26.02 8.93
CA ILE A 291 1.75 -25.66 9.82
C ILE A 291 1.17 -24.98 11.05
N LEU A 292 1.37 -25.55 12.24
CA LEU A 292 0.76 -25.09 13.48
C LEU A 292 1.82 -24.84 14.55
N GLN A 293 1.52 -23.97 15.51
CA GLN A 293 2.34 -23.80 16.70
C GLN A 293 2.27 -25.07 17.57
N PRO A 294 3.36 -25.45 18.28
CA PRO A 294 3.29 -26.48 19.30
C PRO A 294 2.21 -26.18 20.36
N ALA A 295 1.63 -27.23 20.94
CA ALA A 295 0.67 -27.07 22.03
C ALA A 295 1.27 -26.27 23.20
N ALA A 296 0.44 -25.44 23.83
CA ALA A 296 0.83 -24.72 25.04
C ALA A 296 1.34 -25.71 26.09
N ARG A 297 2.47 -25.38 26.72
CA ARG A 297 3.01 -26.17 27.82
C ARG A 297 2.46 -25.61 29.13
N ASP A 298 1.71 -26.42 29.85
CA ASP A 298 1.29 -26.11 31.21
C ASP A 298 2.46 -26.39 32.16
N VAL A 299 3.06 -25.31 32.66
CA VAL A 299 4.07 -25.37 33.73
C VAL A 299 3.35 -24.99 35.00
N SER A 300 2.57 -25.93 35.54
CA SER A 300 1.86 -25.71 36.80
C SER A 300 2.88 -25.49 37.93
N PHE A 301 2.79 -24.33 38.57
CA PHE A 301 3.60 -23.99 39.73
C PHE A 301 3.09 -24.72 40.97
N ASN A 302 3.60 -25.91 41.23
CA ASN A 302 3.47 -26.53 42.55
C ASN A 302 4.67 -26.12 43.42
N ASN A 303 4.40 -25.42 44.53
CA ASN A 303 5.37 -25.13 45.61
C ASN A 303 6.57 -24.22 45.25
N GLY A 304 6.40 -23.25 44.34
CA GLY A 304 7.35 -22.13 44.23
C GLY A 304 8.74 -22.45 43.67
N LEU A 305 8.93 -23.62 43.06
CA LEU A 305 10.16 -23.97 42.34
C LEU A 305 9.88 -23.96 40.83
N GLY A 306 10.31 -22.89 40.16
CA GLY A 306 10.38 -22.84 38.70
C GLY A 306 11.67 -23.49 38.20
N THR A 307 11.59 -24.19 37.07
CA THR A 307 12.74 -24.57 36.24
C THR A 307 13.26 -23.41 35.42
#